data_AF-A0A1X7TSP4-F1
#
_entry.id   AF-A0A1X7TSP4-F1
#
_cell.length_a   1.000
_cell.length_b   1.000
_cell.length_c   1.000
_cell.angle_alpha   90.00
_cell.angle_beta   90.00
_cell.angle_gamma   90.00
#
_symmetry.space_group_name_H-M   'P 1'
#
loop_
_entity.id
_entity.type
_entity.pdbx_description
1 polymer ?
#
loop_
_entity_poly.entity_id
_entity_poly.type
_entity_poly.pdbx_seq_one_letter_code
_entity_poly.pdbx_strand_id
1 'polypeptide(L)'
;MEHVNLIVNNCITYNGFNSELTKTAQKMLEMSNKEINQNSQALEKLEHEINPLLGDDPQAVLSFLCRKSIERMKAVPNSWPFHFPVSSKKLPDYRMIITKPMDLHADYEKEM
;
A
#
# COMPACT_ATOMS: atom_id res chain seq x y z
N MET A 1 -5.77 19.52 0.20
CA MET A 1 -7.00 20.36 0.16
C MET A 1 -7.16 21.26 1.37
N GLU A 2 -6.88 20.78 2.57
CA GLU A 2 -7.04 21.52 3.83
C GLU A 2 -6.43 22.93 3.84
N HIS A 3 -5.21 23.09 3.35
CA HIS A 3 -4.54 24.41 3.31
C HIS A 3 -5.22 25.41 2.37
N VAL A 4 -5.76 24.95 1.23
CA VAL A 4 -6.46 25.85 0.28
C VAL A 4 -7.79 26.30 0.87
N ASN A 5 -8.49 25.41 1.58
CA ASN A 5 -9.70 25.78 2.34
C ASN A 5 -9.39 26.80 3.44
N LEU A 6 -8.25 26.66 4.13
CA LEU A 6 -7.83 27.62 5.15
C LEU A 6 -7.58 29.02 4.57
N ILE A 7 -7.00 29.12 3.38
CA ILE A 7 -6.82 30.41 2.69
C ILE A 7 -8.17 31.09 2.45
N VAL A 8 -9.16 30.34 1.95
CA VAL A 8 -10.51 30.86 1.72
C VAL A 8 -11.16 31.30 3.03
N ASN A 9 -11.10 30.46 4.06
CA ASN A 9 -11.73 30.75 5.36
C ASN A 9 -11.12 31.99 6.02
N ASN A 10 -9.80 32.11 6.05
CA ASN A 10 -9.12 33.29 6.59
C ASN A 10 -9.51 34.56 5.82
N CYS A 11 -9.61 34.46 4.49
CA CYS A 11 -10.02 35.57 3.65
C CYS A 11 -11.47 36.00 3.97
N ILE A 12 -12.39 35.05 4.13
CA ILE A 12 -13.79 35.29 4.53
C ILE A 12 -13.85 35.97 5.90
N THR A 13 -13.12 35.45 6.89
CA THR A 13 -13.15 35.96 8.27
C THR A 13 -12.67 37.40 8.35
N TYR A 14 -11.62 37.76 7.62
CA TYR A 14 -11.06 39.11 7.67
C TYR A 14 -11.77 40.11 6.75
N ASN A 15 -12.05 39.72 5.50
CA ASN A 15 -12.55 40.63 4.46
C ASN A 15 -14.08 40.59 4.31
N GLY A 16 -14.74 39.57 4.87
CA GLY A 16 -16.17 39.32 4.70
C GLY A 16 -16.48 38.50 3.44
N PHE A 17 -17.61 37.79 3.49
CA PHE A 17 -18.04 36.86 2.45
C PHE A 17 -18.22 37.53 1.07
N ASN A 18 -18.70 38.77 1.05
CA ASN A 18 -19.02 39.49 -0.20
C ASN A 18 -17.83 40.22 -0.82
N SER A 19 -16.65 40.20 -0.20
CA SER A 19 -15.49 40.94 -0.72
C SER A 19 -14.97 40.34 -2.04
N GLU A 20 -14.40 41.18 -2.91
CA GLU A 20 -13.78 40.71 -4.16
C GLU A 20 -12.57 39.80 -3.90
N LEU A 21 -11.86 40.00 -2.78
CA LEU A 21 -10.78 39.11 -2.34
C LEU A 21 -11.29 37.72 -1.99
N THR A 22 -12.41 37.65 -1.27
CA THR A 22 -13.08 36.38 -0.95
C THR A 22 -13.52 35.65 -2.22
N LYS A 23 -14.16 36.35 -3.17
CA LYS A 23 -14.55 35.76 -4.46
C LYS A 23 -13.34 35.22 -5.23
N THR A 24 -12.21 35.93 -5.17
CA THR A 24 -10.96 35.48 -5.80
C THR A 24 -10.42 34.22 -5.12
N ALA A 25 -10.38 34.19 -3.80
CA ALA A 25 -9.95 33.02 -3.04
C ALA A 25 -10.83 31.79 -3.34
N GLN A 26 -12.15 31.98 -3.44
CA GLN A 26 -13.09 30.91 -3.79
C GLN A 26 -12.80 30.32 -5.18
N LYS A 27 -12.52 31.17 -6.19
CA LYS A 27 -12.12 30.73 -7.53
C LYS A 27 -10.81 29.94 -7.52
N MET A 28 -9.85 30.30 -6.66
CA MET A 28 -8.61 29.53 -6.49
C MET A 28 -8.89 28.12 -5.97
N LEU A 29 -9.80 27.98 -4.99
CA LEU A 29 -10.24 26.69 -4.48
C LEU A 29 -10.95 25.85 -5.56
N GLU A 30 -11.83 26.46 -6.35
CA GLU A 30 -12.49 25.81 -7.48
C GLU A 30 -11.49 25.29 -8.51
N MET A 31 -10.51 26.12 -8.90
CA MET A 31 -9.43 25.72 -9.81
C MET A 31 -8.59 24.58 -9.25
N SER A 32 -8.22 24.64 -7.95
CA SER A 32 -7.47 23.56 -7.29
C SER A 32 -8.26 22.25 -7.27
N ASN A 33 -9.56 22.29 -6.98
CA ASN A 33 -10.42 21.11 -7.02
C ASN A 33 -10.51 20.53 -8.42
N LYS A 34 -10.68 21.39 -9.43
CA LYS A 34 -10.73 20.97 -10.82
C LYS A 34 -9.44 20.23 -11.22
N GLU A 35 -8.29 20.79 -10.89
CA GLU A 35 -6.99 20.18 -11.20
C GLU A 35 -6.80 18.82 -10.50
N ILE A 36 -7.15 18.72 -9.21
CA ILE A 36 -7.06 17.46 -8.47
C ILE A 36 -8.00 16.41 -9.04
N ASN A 37 -9.23 16.78 -9.38
CA ASN A 37 -10.20 15.86 -9.97
C ASN A 37 -9.75 15.37 -11.35
N GLN A 38 -9.21 16.28 -12.17
CA GLN A 38 -8.66 15.95 -13.49
C GLN A 38 -7.46 15.00 -13.40
N ASN A 39 -6.65 15.13 -12.34
CA ASN A 39 -5.46 14.30 -12.13
C ASN A 39 -5.66 13.16 -11.11
N SER A 40 -6.90 12.93 -10.64
CA SER A 40 -7.21 12.03 -9.52
C SER A 40 -6.60 10.64 -9.66
N GLN A 41 -6.72 10.03 -10.84
CA GLN A 41 -6.16 8.71 -11.13
C GLN A 41 -4.63 8.67 -11.12
N ALA A 42 -3.97 9.76 -11.54
CA ALA A 42 -2.51 9.84 -11.50
C ALA A 42 -2.01 10.07 -10.07
N LEU A 43 -2.73 10.91 -9.31
CA LEU A 43 -2.46 11.16 -7.89
C LEU A 43 -2.62 9.88 -7.06
N GLU A 44 -3.67 9.09 -7.28
CA GLU A 44 -3.90 7.81 -6.59
C GLU A 44 -2.75 6.82 -6.84
N LYS A 45 -2.28 6.71 -8.09
CA LYS A 45 -1.13 5.86 -8.43
C LYS A 45 0.15 6.30 -7.72
N LEU A 46 0.42 7.61 -7.71
CA LEU A 46 1.58 8.16 -7.02
C LEU A 46 1.47 8.00 -5.50
N GLU A 47 0.27 8.18 -4.93
CA GLU A 47 0.01 7.92 -3.52
C GLU A 47 0.32 6.47 -3.14
N HIS A 48 -0.05 5.51 -3.99
CA HIS A 48 0.26 4.10 -3.79
C HIS A 48 1.77 3.78 -3.95
N GLU A 49 2.46 4.41 -4.89
CA GLU A 49 3.91 4.22 -5.06
C GLU A 49 4.71 4.83 -3.90
N ILE A 50 4.28 6.00 -3.41
CA ILE A 50 4.91 6.71 -2.30
C ILE A 50 4.62 6.00 -0.98
N ASN A 51 3.39 5.56 -0.76
CA ASN A 51 3.00 4.80 0.41
C ASN A 51 2.13 3.60 0.01
N PRO A 52 2.75 2.45 -0.28
CA PRO A 52 2.03 1.23 -0.65
C PRO A 52 1.15 0.67 0.48
N LEU A 53 1.20 1.27 1.67
CA LEU A 53 0.45 0.86 2.87
C LEU A 53 -0.69 1.83 3.22
N LEU A 54 -0.95 2.87 2.41
CA LEU A 54 -2.03 3.81 2.68
C LEU A 54 -3.38 3.14 2.38
N GLY A 55 -4.06 2.64 3.43
CA GLY A 55 -5.29 1.85 3.32
C GLY A 55 -5.55 0.80 4.43
N ASP A 56 -4.81 0.86 5.54
CA ASP A 56 -5.12 0.32 6.89
C ASP A 56 -5.75 -1.08 7.00
N ASP A 57 -5.02 -2.09 6.54
CA ASP A 57 -5.11 -3.43 7.13
C ASP A 57 -3.71 -3.87 7.62
N PRO A 58 -3.44 -3.88 8.94
CA PRO A 58 -2.18 -4.37 9.50
C PRO A 58 -1.81 -5.79 9.05
N GLN A 59 -2.82 -6.64 8.77
CA GLN A 59 -2.61 -7.96 8.21
C GLN A 59 -2.10 -7.88 6.77
N ALA A 60 -2.67 -7.01 5.94
CA ALA A 60 -2.18 -6.76 4.58
C ALA A 60 -0.74 -6.23 4.57
N VAL A 61 -0.39 -5.33 5.50
CA VAL A 61 0.98 -4.80 5.65
C VAL A 61 1.95 -5.92 6.00
N LEU A 62 1.64 -6.73 7.02
CA LEU A 62 2.47 -7.85 7.43
C LEU A 62 2.63 -8.88 6.29
N SER A 63 1.52 -9.22 5.64
CA SER A 63 1.51 -10.16 4.51
C SER A 63 2.36 -9.68 3.35
N PHE A 64 2.32 -8.38 3.04
CA PHE A 64 3.17 -7.77 2.02
C PHE A 64 4.66 -7.89 2.36
N LEU A 65 5.05 -7.58 3.59
CA LEU A 65 6.44 -7.67 4.03
C LEU A 65 6.96 -9.11 4.04
N CYS A 66 6.14 -10.06 4.51
CA CYS A 66 6.45 -11.49 4.49
C CYS A 66 6.62 -11.98 3.05
N ARG A 67 5.68 -11.66 2.16
CA ARG A 67 5.76 -12.01 0.73
C ARG A 67 7.02 -11.47 0.08
N LYS A 68 7.33 -10.18 0.28
CA LYS A 68 8.54 -9.55 -0.25
C LYS A 68 9.82 -10.22 0.25
N SER A 69 9.82 -10.70 1.50
CA SER A 69 10.93 -11.45 2.07
C SER A 69 11.06 -12.83 1.43
N ILE A 70 9.95 -13.53 1.20
CA ILE A 70 9.92 -14.84 0.52
C ILE A 70 10.42 -14.74 -0.91
N GLU A 71 10.03 -13.71 -1.66
CA GLU A 71 10.54 -13.50 -3.02
C GLU A 71 12.05 -13.31 -3.04
N ARG A 72 12.60 -12.56 -2.08
CA ARG A 72 14.06 -12.42 -1.92
C ARG A 72 14.72 -13.74 -1.55
N MET A 73 14.09 -14.56 -0.71
CA MET A 73 14.59 -15.90 -0.37
C MET A 73 14.58 -16.84 -1.59
N LYS A 74 13.53 -16.80 -2.42
CA LYS A 74 13.43 -17.58 -3.65
C LYS A 74 14.42 -17.15 -4.73
N ALA A 75 14.84 -15.88 -4.73
CA ALA A 75 15.86 -15.35 -5.63
C ALA A 75 17.30 -15.83 -5.29
N VAL A 76 17.52 -16.45 -4.12
CA VAL A 76 18.83 -17.00 -3.75
C VAL A 76 19.18 -18.16 -4.69
N PRO A 77 20.38 -18.19 -5.31
CA PRO A 77 20.81 -19.29 -6.16
C PRO A 77 20.70 -20.64 -5.45
N ASN A 78 20.22 -21.67 -6.15
CA ASN A 78 19.99 -23.03 -5.64
C ASN A 78 18.96 -23.16 -4.50
N SER A 79 18.11 -22.15 -4.26
CA SER A 79 17.06 -22.22 -3.23
C SER A 79 15.84 -23.08 -3.61
N TRP A 80 15.76 -23.58 -4.84
CA TRP A 80 14.61 -24.34 -5.36
C TRP A 80 14.15 -25.54 -4.51
N PRO A 81 15.00 -26.28 -3.76
CA PRO A 81 14.53 -27.38 -2.91
C PRO A 81 13.66 -26.91 -1.74
N PHE A 82 13.75 -25.63 -1.36
CA PHE A 82 12.98 -25.03 -0.27
C PHE A 82 11.69 -24.36 -0.77
N HIS A 83 11.46 -24.30 -2.08
CA HIS A 83 10.31 -23.59 -2.63
C HIS A 83 9.01 -24.34 -2.44
N PHE A 84 9.05 -25.66 -2.31
CA PHE A 84 7.88 -26.53 -2.21
C PHE A 84 8.09 -27.64 -1.19
N PRO A 85 7.02 -28.30 -0.70
CA PRO A 85 7.15 -29.42 0.20
C PRO A 85 8.02 -30.54 -0.40
N VAL A 86 8.87 -31.14 0.44
CA VAL A 86 9.65 -32.30 0.04
C VAL A 86 8.73 -33.46 -0.34
N SER A 87 8.94 -34.01 -1.53
CA SER A 87 8.15 -35.12 -2.04
C SER A 87 8.45 -36.41 -1.29
N SER A 88 7.47 -36.94 -0.55
CA SER A 88 7.57 -38.25 0.13
C SER A 88 7.77 -39.41 -0.85
N LYS A 89 7.42 -39.26 -2.13
CA LYS A 89 7.69 -40.27 -3.17
C LYS A 89 9.16 -40.30 -3.56
N LYS A 90 9.81 -39.14 -3.62
CA LYS A 90 11.24 -39.03 -3.95
C LYS A 90 12.14 -39.31 -2.75
N LEU A 91 11.70 -38.92 -1.55
CA LEU A 91 12.43 -39.07 -0.29
C LEU A 91 11.49 -39.63 0.79
N PRO A 92 11.25 -40.96 0.81
CA PRO A 92 10.31 -41.59 1.74
C PRO A 92 10.70 -41.41 3.20
N ASP A 93 12.00 -41.43 3.51
CA ASP A 93 12.50 -41.34 4.88
C ASP A 93 12.46 -39.91 5.43
N TYR A 94 12.21 -38.90 4.59
CA TYR A 94 12.23 -37.50 4.98
C TYR A 94 11.26 -37.21 6.14
N ARG A 95 10.05 -37.78 6.09
CA ARG A 95 9.02 -37.61 7.14
C ARG A 95 9.23 -38.51 8.35
N MET A 96 10.13 -39.49 8.28
CA MET A 96 10.52 -40.28 9.45
C MET A 96 11.50 -39.51 10.34
N ILE A 97 12.26 -38.59 9.75
CA ILE A 97 13.29 -37.80 10.43
C ILE A 97 12.75 -36.41 10.79
N ILE A 98 12.05 -35.75 9.85
CA ILE A 98 11.53 -34.39 10.02
C ILE A 98 10.10 -34.42 10.53
N THR A 99 9.92 -33.96 11.77
CA THR A 99 8.63 -33.98 12.49
C THR A 99 7.73 -32.78 12.18
N LYS A 100 8.29 -31.66 11.71
CA LYS A 100 7.58 -30.43 11.33
C LYS A 100 8.12 -29.89 9.99
N PRO A 101 7.74 -30.48 8.85
CA PRO A 101 8.20 -30.03 7.54
C PRO A 101 7.68 -28.61 7.22
N MET A 102 8.48 -27.82 6.50
CA MET A 102 8.15 -26.45 6.09
C MET A 102 8.80 -26.13 4.73
N ASP A 103 8.22 -25.20 4.00
CA ASP A 103 8.70 -24.71 2.71
C ASP A 103 8.24 -23.26 2.45
N LEU A 104 8.79 -22.60 1.43
CA LEU A 104 8.52 -21.22 1.06
C LEU A 104 7.24 -21.02 0.23
N HIS A 105 6.51 -22.09 -0.08
CA HIS A 105 5.19 -22.03 -0.71
C HIS A 105 4.06 -22.13 0.30
N ALA A 106 4.31 -22.56 1.54
CA ALA A 106 3.33 -22.59 2.61
C ALA A 106 2.58 -21.25 2.69
N ASP A 107 1.29 -21.27 2.30
CA ASP A 107 0.43 -20.10 2.29
C ASP A 107 0.24 -19.62 3.72
N TYR A 108 0.67 -18.38 4.00
CA TYR A 108 0.39 -17.67 5.26
C TYR A 108 -1.12 -17.39 5.45
N GLU A 109 -1.98 -17.83 4.53
CA GLU A 109 -3.43 -17.67 4.58
C GLU A 109 -4.16 -18.82 5.30
N LYS A 110 -3.48 -19.91 5.69
CA LYS A 110 -4.15 -21.09 6.28
C LYS A 110 -4.12 -21.21 7.80
N GLU A 111 -3.46 -20.29 8.52
CA GLU A 111 -3.36 -20.36 9.99
C GLU A 111 -3.77 -19.07 10.73
N MET A 112 -4.59 -18.21 10.11
CA MET A 112 -5.26 -17.10 10.82
C MET A 112 -6.78 -17.15 10.61
#